data_AF-A0A081RV88-F1
#
_entry.id   AF-A0A081RV88-F1
#
_cell.length_a   1.000
_cell.length_b   1.000
_cell.length_c   1.000
_cell.angle_alpha   90.00
_cell.angle_beta   90.00
_cell.angle_gamma   90.00
#
_symmetry.space_group_name_H-M   'P 1'
#
loop_
_entity.id
_entity.type
_entity.pdbx_description
1 polymer ?
#
loop_
_entity_poly.entity_id
_entity_poly.type
_entity_poly.pdbx_seq_one_letter_code
_entity_poly.pdbx_strand_id
1 'polypeptide(L)'
;KIGIKFEMDGDGCITHDEFNVGSRQSRVYWRIYNKAVEQRVSGTWNRSEVELKEISVDALLDIAGIYTGLCAYAAQIDPAPPVFLPRLLGRKAVDSIEAKVKWLRNQASASIAKVFHFFNGDIETVLSMIVREDHITNMNLRLDIPPVYQTLLDAKLNTSQCPF
;
A
#
# COMPACT_ATOMS: atom_id res chain seq x y z
N LYS A 1 5.48 5.17 -14.93
CA LYS A 1 5.96 6.57 -14.95
C LYS A 1 7.48 6.55 -14.86
N ILE A 2 8.17 7.33 -15.67
CA ILE A 2 9.62 7.52 -15.56
C ILE A 2 9.83 8.99 -15.17
N GLY A 3 10.79 9.26 -14.29
CA GLY A 3 11.11 10.61 -13.84
C GLY A 3 12.62 10.80 -13.78
N ILE A 4 13.08 11.99 -14.12
CA ILE A 4 14.48 12.39 -14.01
C ILE A 4 14.50 13.67 -13.19
N LYS A 5 15.40 13.74 -12.21
CA LYS A 5 15.63 14.92 -11.39
C LYS A 5 17.12 15.24 -11.45
N PHE A 6 17.45 16.40 -12.01
CA PHE A 6 18.81 16.89 -12.15
C PHE A 6 18.84 18.35 -11.69
N GLU A 7 19.71 18.66 -10.73
CA GLU A 7 19.84 20.00 -10.15
C GLU A 7 21.33 20.37 -10.05
N MET A 8 21.64 21.63 -10.31
CA MET A 8 22.97 22.24 -10.16
C MET A 8 22.84 23.53 -9.37
N ASP A 9 23.89 23.89 -8.63
CA ASP A 9 23.98 25.19 -7.96
C ASP A 9 24.48 26.30 -8.90
N GLY A 10 24.59 27.52 -8.38
CA GLY A 10 25.07 28.68 -9.13
C GLY A 10 26.53 28.61 -9.58
N ASP A 11 27.31 27.70 -8.98
CA ASP A 11 28.72 27.46 -9.32
C ASP A 11 28.86 26.32 -10.34
N GLY A 12 27.75 25.73 -10.79
CA GLY A 12 27.73 24.63 -11.76
C GLY A 12 28.07 23.27 -11.16
N CYS A 13 28.06 23.14 -9.83
CA CYS A 13 28.23 21.84 -9.17
C CYS A 13 26.89 21.08 -9.15
N ILE A 14 26.93 19.79 -9.44
CA ILE A 14 25.74 18.93 -9.39
C ILE A 14 25.33 18.75 -7.93
N THR A 15 24.10 19.14 -7.62
CA THR A 15 23.50 19.01 -6.28
C THR A 15 22.48 17.87 -6.21
N HIS A 16 21.95 17.44 -7.35
CA HIS A 16 21.07 16.29 -7.44
C HIS A 16 21.15 15.63 -8.82
N ASP A 17 21.22 14.31 -8.86
CA ASP A 17 21.15 13.51 -10.09
C ASP A 17 20.47 12.17 -9.76
N GLU A 18 19.22 12.04 -10.16
CA GLU A 18 18.36 10.89 -9.86
C GLU A 18 17.46 10.54 -11.04
N PHE A 19 17.44 9.26 -11.38
CA PHE A 19 16.53 8.62 -12.31
C PHE A 19 15.59 7.69 -11.56
N ASN A 20 14.29 7.84 -11.82
CA ASN A 20 13.22 7.15 -11.11
C ASN A 20 12.32 6.36 -12.06
N VAL A 21 11.97 5.14 -11.68
CA VAL A 21 10.95 4.33 -12.34
C VAL A 21 9.82 4.04 -11.36
N GLY A 22 8.62 4.53 -11.69
CA GLY A 22 7.44 4.45 -10.83
C GLY A 22 7.23 5.71 -10.01
N SER A 23 6.65 5.55 -8.82
CA SER A 23 6.48 6.60 -7.83
C SER A 23 6.67 6.02 -6.43
N ARG A 24 6.97 6.84 -5.42
CA ARG A 24 7.00 6.36 -4.02
C ARG A 24 5.71 5.70 -3.54
N GLN A 25 4.57 5.89 -4.22
CA GLN A 25 3.31 5.24 -3.87
C GLN A 25 3.06 3.92 -4.62
N SER A 26 3.86 3.60 -5.64
CA SER A 26 3.69 2.35 -6.39
C SER A 26 4.30 1.15 -5.65
N ARG A 27 3.78 -0.05 -5.94
CA ARG A 27 4.28 -1.33 -5.39
C ARG A 27 5.76 -1.58 -5.70
N VAL A 28 6.23 -1.12 -6.87
CA VAL A 28 7.64 -1.15 -7.25
C VAL A 28 8.06 0.28 -7.54
N TYR A 29 9.11 0.74 -6.87
CA TYR A 29 9.69 2.06 -7.10
C TYR A 29 11.21 1.94 -7.18
N TRP A 30 11.78 2.28 -8.33
CA TRP A 30 13.22 2.19 -8.57
C TRP A 30 13.82 3.58 -8.56
N ARG A 31 14.98 3.73 -7.90
CA ARG A 31 15.81 4.94 -7.94
C ARG A 31 17.23 4.59 -8.32
N ILE A 32 17.79 5.34 -9.27
CA ILE A 32 19.20 5.26 -9.67
C ILE A 32 19.75 6.66 -9.51
N TYR A 33 20.73 6.86 -8.63
CA TYR A 33 21.16 8.21 -8.27
C TYR A 33 22.63 8.25 -7.81
N ASN A 34 23.19 9.46 -7.86
CA ASN A 34 24.52 9.73 -7.35
C ASN A 34 24.49 9.83 -5.82
N LYS A 35 24.92 8.75 -5.14
CA LYS A 35 24.97 8.65 -3.68
C LYS A 35 26.08 9.52 -3.08
N ALA A 36 27.17 9.73 -3.79
CA ALA A 36 28.24 10.62 -3.33
C ALA A 36 27.72 12.05 -3.17
N VAL A 37 26.99 12.54 -4.18
CA VAL A 37 26.31 13.84 -4.15
C VAL A 37 25.25 13.88 -3.04
N GLU A 38 24.41 12.85 -2.91
CA GLU A 38 23.38 12.79 -1.86
C GLU A 38 23.98 12.87 -0.44
N GLN A 39 25.11 12.21 -0.20
CA GLN A 39 25.78 12.15 1.10
C GLN A 39 26.83 13.26 1.29
N ARG A 40 27.04 14.11 0.28
CA ARG A 40 28.04 15.19 0.27
C ARG A 40 29.46 14.68 0.54
N VAL A 41 29.81 13.54 -0.07
CA VAL A 41 31.15 12.96 0.00
C VAL A 41 31.84 13.05 -1.36
N SER A 42 33.17 13.04 -1.37
CA SER A 42 33.94 13.03 -2.61
C SER A 42 34.03 11.64 -3.23
N GLY A 43 34.29 11.59 -4.54
CA GLY A 43 34.47 10.35 -5.30
C GLY A 43 33.23 9.95 -6.10
N THR A 44 33.31 8.79 -6.76
CA THR A 44 32.23 8.25 -7.59
C THR A 44 31.46 7.19 -6.81
N TRP A 45 30.24 7.51 -6.43
CA TRP A 45 29.34 6.55 -5.79
C TRP A 45 27.94 6.68 -6.39
N ASN A 46 27.59 5.74 -7.26
CA ASN A 46 26.23 5.61 -7.79
C ASN A 46 25.53 4.46 -7.07
N ARG A 47 24.23 4.62 -6.81
CA ARG A 47 23.41 3.58 -6.22
C ARG A 47 22.17 3.33 -7.08
N SER A 48 21.87 2.06 -7.27
CA SER A 48 20.61 1.58 -7.82
C SER A 48 19.87 0.87 -6.69
N GLU A 49 18.69 1.36 -6.33
CA GLU A 49 17.86 0.78 -5.26
C GLU A 49 16.42 0.60 -5.75
N VAL A 50 15.79 -0.46 -5.27
CA VAL A 50 14.37 -0.73 -5.52
C VAL A 50 13.63 -0.86 -4.20
N GLU A 51 12.55 -0.09 -4.07
CA GLU A 51 11.61 -0.14 -2.96
C GLU A 51 10.40 -0.97 -3.39
N LEU A 52 10.15 -2.05 -2.64
CA LEU A 52 9.04 -2.97 -2.85
C LEU A 52 8.00 -2.76 -1.75
N LYS A 53 6.74 -2.55 -2.12
CA LYS A 53 5.61 -2.32 -1.20
C LYS A 53 4.50 -3.33 -1.44
N GLU A 54 3.85 -3.71 -0.35
CA GLU A 54 2.73 -4.66 -0.38
C GLU A 54 3.13 -5.94 -1.16
N ILE A 55 4.32 -6.45 -0.86
CA ILE A 55 4.82 -7.73 -1.36
C ILE A 55 4.82 -8.74 -0.20
N SER A 56 4.57 -10.01 -0.53
CA SER A 56 4.70 -11.07 0.47
C SER A 56 6.15 -11.21 0.90
N VAL A 57 6.36 -11.59 2.17
CA VAL A 57 7.69 -11.97 2.69
C VAL A 57 8.26 -13.17 1.93
N ASP A 58 7.40 -13.96 1.29
CA ASP A 58 7.81 -15.07 0.41
C ASP A 58 8.75 -14.63 -0.73
N ALA A 59 8.78 -13.33 -1.07
CA ALA A 59 9.76 -12.79 -2.01
C ALA A 59 11.23 -13.05 -1.57
N LEU A 60 11.47 -13.25 -0.27
CA LEU A 60 12.79 -13.59 0.26
C LEU A 60 13.21 -15.04 -0.02
N LEU A 61 12.27 -15.91 -0.43
CA LEU A 61 12.57 -17.30 -0.78
C LEU A 61 13.33 -17.42 -2.10
N ASP A 62 13.16 -16.45 -3.01
CA ASP A 62 13.86 -16.38 -4.29
C ASP A 62 14.15 -14.92 -4.67
N ILE A 63 15.13 -14.33 -3.99
CA ILE A 63 15.48 -12.92 -4.18
C ILE A 63 15.97 -12.66 -5.61
N ALA A 64 16.77 -13.55 -6.18
CA ALA A 64 17.35 -13.38 -7.51
C ALA A 64 16.29 -13.49 -8.62
N GLY A 65 15.41 -14.49 -8.54
CA GLY A 65 14.30 -14.63 -9.48
C GLY A 65 13.30 -13.48 -9.36
N ILE A 66 12.97 -13.04 -8.14
CA ILE A 66 12.08 -11.89 -7.94
C ILE A 66 12.71 -10.60 -8.47
N TYR A 67 14.00 -10.36 -8.21
CA TYR A 67 14.73 -9.20 -8.70
C TYR A 67 14.70 -9.11 -10.22
N THR A 68 15.07 -10.18 -10.92
CA THR A 68 15.04 -10.25 -12.38
C THR A 68 13.61 -10.11 -12.92
N GLY A 69 12.61 -10.59 -12.18
CA GLY A 69 11.19 -10.45 -12.50
C GLY A 69 10.59 -9.04 -12.30
N LEU A 70 11.32 -8.07 -11.73
CA LEU A 70 10.81 -6.71 -11.50
C LEU A 70 10.64 -5.92 -12.81
N CYS A 71 11.64 -5.98 -13.70
CA CYS A 71 11.63 -5.29 -14.99
C CYS A 71 12.71 -5.84 -15.95
N ALA A 72 12.61 -5.47 -17.23
CA ALA A 72 13.57 -5.89 -18.25
C ALA A 72 15.02 -5.43 -17.96
N TYR A 73 15.19 -4.27 -17.32
CA TYR A 73 16.51 -3.79 -16.91
C TYR A 73 17.13 -4.68 -15.81
N ALA A 74 16.34 -5.10 -14.80
CA ALA A 74 16.81 -5.97 -13.74
C ALA A 74 17.22 -7.36 -14.28
N ALA A 75 16.44 -7.88 -15.23
CA ALA A 75 16.74 -9.14 -15.92
C ALA A 75 18.05 -9.11 -16.74
N GLN A 76 18.60 -7.94 -17.05
CA GLN A 76 19.91 -7.82 -17.70
C GLN A 76 21.08 -7.85 -16.71
N ILE A 77 20.84 -7.60 -15.42
CA ILE A 77 21.87 -7.51 -14.38
C ILE A 77 22.19 -8.88 -13.80
N ASP A 78 21.19 -9.72 -13.59
CA ASP A 78 21.32 -11.02 -12.94
C ASP A 78 20.84 -12.14 -13.89
N PRO A 79 21.58 -13.25 -14.05
CA PRO A 79 21.24 -14.33 -14.96
C PRO A 79 20.09 -15.23 -14.47
N ALA A 80 19.57 -15.04 -13.25
CA ALA A 80 18.48 -15.84 -12.72
C ALA A 80 17.21 -15.77 -13.60
N PRO A 81 16.43 -16.86 -13.70
CA PRO A 81 15.18 -16.85 -14.43
C PRO A 81 14.16 -15.93 -13.72
N PRO A 82 13.43 -15.08 -14.47
CA PRO A 82 12.52 -14.11 -13.87
C PRO A 82 11.31 -14.79 -13.22
N VAL A 83 11.11 -14.50 -11.94
CA VAL A 83 9.90 -14.85 -11.19
C VAL A 83 9.11 -13.56 -10.98
N PHE A 84 7.96 -13.47 -11.64
CA PHE A 84 7.13 -12.28 -11.51
C PHE A 84 6.51 -12.22 -10.12
N LEU A 85 6.58 -11.04 -9.51
CA LEU A 85 5.83 -10.77 -8.28
C LEU A 85 4.37 -11.10 -8.54
N PRO A 86 3.75 -12.01 -7.75
CA PRO A 86 2.33 -12.24 -7.88
C PRO A 86 1.65 -10.89 -7.75
N ARG A 87 0.85 -10.55 -8.77
CA ARG A 87 -0.17 -9.51 -8.58
C ARG A 87 -0.94 -9.97 -7.36
N LEU A 88 -1.05 -9.11 -6.34
CA LEU A 88 -1.84 -9.43 -5.17
C LEU A 88 -3.15 -9.99 -5.70
N LEU A 89 -3.38 -11.29 -5.48
CA LEU A 89 -4.74 -11.80 -5.37
C LEU A 89 -5.36 -10.82 -4.37
N GLY A 90 -6.42 -10.12 -4.77
CA GLY A 90 -6.97 -8.97 -4.03
C GLY A 90 -6.96 -9.24 -2.54
N ARG A 91 -6.69 -8.18 -1.73
CA ARG A 91 -6.55 -8.26 -0.26
C ARG A 91 -7.39 -9.39 0.30
N LYS A 92 -6.79 -10.27 1.12
CA LYS A 92 -7.56 -11.36 1.74
C LYS A 92 -8.81 -10.74 2.35
N ALA A 93 -9.95 -11.38 2.17
CA ALA A 93 -11.25 -10.81 2.52
C ALA A 93 -11.33 -10.29 3.97
N VAL A 94 -10.64 -10.96 4.88
CA VAL A 94 -10.49 -10.57 6.29
C VAL A 94 -9.72 -9.25 6.42
N ASP A 95 -8.59 -9.09 5.73
CA ASP A 95 -7.79 -7.86 5.70
C ASP A 95 -8.61 -6.68 5.18
N SER A 96 -9.53 -6.90 4.24
CA SER A 96 -10.41 -5.87 3.71
C SER A 96 -11.39 -5.34 4.75
N ILE A 97 -12.00 -6.21 5.56
CA ILE A 97 -12.89 -5.79 6.66
C ILE A 97 -12.08 -5.14 7.79
N GLU A 98 -11.02 -5.79 8.25
CA GLU A 98 -10.20 -5.31 9.36
C GLU A 98 -9.60 -3.93 9.04
N ALA A 99 -9.10 -3.73 7.82
CA ALA A 99 -8.57 -2.43 7.39
C ALA A 99 -9.65 -1.33 7.41
N LYS A 100 -10.89 -1.62 6.99
CA LYS A 100 -12.00 -0.64 7.01
C LYS A 100 -12.42 -0.33 8.44
N VAL A 101 -12.55 -1.33 9.30
CA VAL A 101 -12.85 -1.16 10.72
C VAL A 101 -11.75 -0.35 11.41
N LYS A 102 -10.48 -0.68 11.19
CA LYS A 102 -9.33 0.05 11.73
C LYS A 102 -9.34 1.52 11.28
N TRP A 103 -9.64 1.76 10.00
CA TRP A 103 -9.76 3.13 9.49
C TRP A 103 -10.90 3.89 10.18
N LEU A 104 -12.08 3.30 10.31
CA LEU A 104 -13.21 3.90 11.02
C LEU A 104 -12.88 4.21 12.49
N ARG A 105 -12.22 3.27 13.19
CA ARG A 105 -11.77 3.47 14.57
C ARG A 105 -10.80 4.65 14.68
N ASN A 106 -9.82 4.71 13.79
CA ASN A 106 -8.79 5.76 13.84
C ASN A 106 -9.34 7.15 13.46
N GLN A 107 -10.28 7.22 12.51
CA GLN A 107 -10.76 8.51 11.98
C GLN A 107 -12.00 9.04 12.71
N ALA A 108 -12.91 8.14 13.11
CA ALA A 108 -14.25 8.54 13.52
C ALA A 108 -14.60 8.16 14.97
N SER A 109 -13.86 7.26 15.63
CA SER A 109 -14.28 6.71 16.93
C SER A 109 -14.54 7.79 17.99
N ALA A 110 -13.65 8.79 18.11
CA ALA A 110 -13.80 9.85 19.10
C ALA A 110 -15.05 10.72 18.84
N SER A 111 -15.34 11.01 17.56
CA SER A 111 -16.51 11.79 17.18
C SER A 111 -17.80 11.01 17.35
N ILE A 112 -17.83 9.74 16.95
CA ILE A 112 -18.97 8.83 17.16
C ILE A 112 -19.26 8.69 18.65
N ALA A 113 -18.24 8.53 19.50
CA ALA A 113 -18.42 8.43 20.95
C ALA A 113 -19.08 9.68 21.56
N LYS A 114 -18.72 10.89 21.12
CA LYS A 114 -19.34 12.13 21.59
C LYS A 114 -20.83 12.19 21.26
N VAL A 115 -21.19 11.83 20.03
CA VAL A 115 -22.59 11.78 19.58
C VAL A 115 -23.34 10.69 20.33
N PHE A 116 -22.71 9.53 20.53
CA PHE A 116 -23.26 8.44 21.32
C PHE A 116 -23.59 8.83 22.77
N HIS A 117 -22.69 9.56 23.44
CA HIS A 117 -22.96 10.09 24.78
C HIS A 117 -24.06 11.15 24.80
N PHE A 118 -24.15 11.99 23.76
CA PHE A 118 -25.21 13.01 23.65
C PHE A 118 -26.61 12.37 23.55
N PHE A 119 -26.73 11.25 22.84
CA PHE A 119 -27.98 10.50 22.71
C PHE A 119 -28.19 9.46 23.84
N ASN A 120 -27.57 9.65 25.00
CA ASN A 120 -27.72 8.77 26.18
C ASN A 120 -27.49 7.28 25.90
N GLY A 121 -26.60 6.97 24.96
CA GLY A 121 -26.28 5.60 24.60
C GLY A 121 -27.25 4.92 23.63
N ASP A 122 -28.14 5.65 22.97
CA ASP A 122 -28.98 5.11 21.89
C ASP A 122 -28.15 4.88 20.61
N ILE A 123 -27.78 3.62 20.38
CA ILE A 123 -26.97 3.20 19.22
C ILE A 123 -27.73 3.35 17.91
N GLU A 124 -29.02 3.04 17.88
CA GLU A 124 -29.81 2.95 16.64
C GLU A 124 -30.03 4.35 16.04
N THR A 125 -30.37 5.32 16.89
CA THR A 125 -30.49 6.72 16.48
C THR A 125 -29.15 7.27 15.97
N VAL A 126 -28.05 6.95 16.64
CA VAL A 126 -26.72 7.43 16.24
C VAL A 126 -26.27 6.83 14.90
N LEU A 127 -26.46 5.52 14.70
CA LEU A 127 -26.10 4.86 13.44
C LEU A 127 -26.98 5.30 12.28
N SER A 128 -28.29 5.45 12.48
CA SER A 128 -29.19 5.95 11.43
C SER A 128 -28.90 7.39 11.04
N MET A 129 -28.41 8.22 11.95
CA MET A 129 -27.94 9.58 11.62
C MET A 129 -26.61 9.60 10.85
N ILE A 130 -25.70 8.67 11.15
CA ILE A 130 -24.36 8.61 10.51
C ILE A 130 -24.45 7.96 9.12
N VAL A 131 -25.19 6.86 9.00
CA VAL A 131 -25.31 6.11 7.76
C VAL A 131 -26.45 6.69 6.94
N ARG A 132 -26.10 7.36 5.85
CA ARG A 132 -27.07 7.96 4.95
C ARG A 132 -27.88 6.91 4.19
N GLU A 133 -29.14 7.20 3.95
CA GLU A 133 -30.08 6.29 3.27
C GLU A 133 -29.71 6.02 1.80
N ASP A 134 -29.10 7.00 1.12
CA ASP A 134 -28.54 6.84 -0.23
C ASP A 134 -27.37 5.84 -0.27
N HIS A 135 -26.61 5.72 0.83
CA HIS A 135 -25.55 4.72 0.93
C HIS A 135 -26.09 3.31 1.24
N ILE A 136 -27.19 3.20 1.98
CA ILE A 136 -27.84 1.91 2.30
C ILE A 136 -28.45 1.29 1.06
N THR A 137 -29.11 2.11 0.23
CA THR A 137 -29.79 1.66 -0.99
C THR A 137 -28.82 1.43 -2.16
N ASN A 138 -27.58 1.93 -2.07
CA ASN A 138 -26.58 1.77 -3.11
C ASN A 138 -25.91 0.38 -3.08
N MET A 139 -26.43 -0.51 -3.92
CA MET A 139 -25.93 -1.89 -4.08
C MET A 139 -24.48 -1.99 -4.60
N ASN A 140 -23.87 -0.89 -5.07
CA ASN A 140 -22.47 -0.85 -5.51
C ASN A 140 -21.49 -0.57 -4.36
N LEU A 141 -21.95 -0.12 -3.19
CA LEU A 141 -21.12 0.07 -2.00
C LEU A 141 -20.91 -1.27 -1.29
N ARG A 142 -20.02 -2.10 -1.86
CA ARG A 142 -19.64 -3.39 -1.28
C ARG A 142 -18.17 -3.40 -0.92
N LEU A 143 -17.81 -4.29 0.00
CA LEU A 143 -16.41 -4.63 0.22
C LEU A 143 -15.85 -5.23 -1.07
N ASP A 144 -14.68 -4.75 -1.49
CA ASP A 144 -13.98 -5.24 -2.67
C ASP A 144 -13.36 -6.62 -2.36
N ILE A 145 -14.22 -7.63 -2.37
CA ILE A 145 -13.92 -9.01 -1.95
C ILE A 145 -14.53 -9.97 -2.97
N PRO A 146 -13.73 -10.89 -3.54
CA PRO A 146 -14.25 -11.93 -4.43
C PRO A 146 -15.37 -12.78 -3.76
N PRO A 147 -16.42 -13.18 -4.50
CA PRO A 147 -17.59 -13.86 -3.93
C PRO A 147 -17.27 -15.11 -3.10
N VAL A 148 -16.25 -15.88 -3.51
CA VAL A 148 -15.78 -17.09 -2.81
C VAL A 148 -15.42 -16.81 -1.34
N TYR A 149 -14.90 -15.62 -1.04
CA TYR A 149 -14.53 -15.27 0.32
C TYR A 149 -15.65 -14.62 1.12
N GLN A 150 -16.71 -14.10 0.47
CA GLN A 150 -17.88 -13.58 1.19
C GLN A 150 -18.55 -14.71 1.97
N THR A 151 -18.71 -15.89 1.35
CA THR A 151 -19.29 -17.07 2.01
C THR A 151 -18.48 -17.53 3.23
N LEU A 152 -17.14 -17.41 3.15
CA LEU A 152 -16.24 -17.74 4.26
C LEU A 152 -16.31 -16.70 5.40
N LEU A 153 -16.43 -15.42 5.04
CA LEU A 153 -16.62 -14.34 6.01
C LEU A 153 -17.95 -14.46 6.74
N ASP A 154 -19.04 -14.73 6.02
CA ASP A 154 -20.37 -14.91 6.61
C ASP A 154 -20.38 -16.08 7.59
N ALA A 155 -19.70 -17.18 7.25
CA ALA A 155 -19.57 -18.33 8.15
C ALA A 155 -18.76 -18.01 9.41
N LYS A 156 -17.71 -17.19 9.31
CA LYS A 156 -16.86 -16.80 10.45
C LYS A 156 -17.48 -15.70 11.32
N LEU A 157 -18.00 -14.63 10.72
CA LEU A 157 -18.56 -13.50 11.45
C LEU A 157 -19.87 -13.86 12.17
N ASN A 158 -20.66 -14.80 11.63
CA ASN A 158 -21.85 -15.31 12.32
C ASN A 158 -21.55 -16.21 13.54
N THR A 159 -20.29 -16.65 13.74
CA THR A 159 -19.92 -17.56 14.83
C THR A 159 -19.05 -16.92 15.92
N SER A 160 -18.46 -15.76 15.67
CA SER A 160 -17.63 -15.06 16.64
C SER A 160 -18.35 -13.84 17.23
N GLN A 161 -18.57 -13.83 18.55
CA GLN A 161 -18.62 -12.54 19.28
C GLN A 161 -17.34 -11.79 18.93
N CYS A 162 -17.47 -10.63 18.28
CA CYS A 162 -16.35 -9.81 17.85
C CYS A 162 -15.35 -9.62 19.02
N PRO A 163 -14.10 -10.09 18.90
CA PRO A 163 -13.11 -9.94 19.95
C PRO A 163 -12.27 -8.68 19.72
N PHE A 164 -12.88 -7.49 19.56
CA PHE A 164 -12.13 -6.23 19.42
C PHE A 164 -12.86 -5.01 19.98
#